data_AF-A0A1X7JBK6-F1
#
_entry.id   AF-A0A1X7JBK6-F1
#
_cell.length_a   1.000
_cell.length_b   1.000
_cell.length_c   1.000
_cell.angle_alpha   90.00
_cell.angle_beta   90.00
_cell.angle_gamma   90.00
#
_symmetry.space_group_name_H-M   'P 1'
#
loop_
_entity.id
_entity.type
_entity.pdbx_description
1 polymer ?
#
loop_
_entity_poly.entity_id
_entity_poly.type
_entity_poly.pdbx_seq_one_letter_code
_entity_poly.pdbx_strand_id
1 'polypeptide(L)'
;MSTLRLDPAHARLLATELLDAASRPPLTPVTVSGPGRFATSLVDALHHLDDQTRQVHARAHVLGERSRRVIEAVDHEDRALAAQLAGLS
;
A
#
# COMPACT_ATOMS: atom_id res chain seq x y z
N MET A 1 -21.39 -2.78 19.94
CA MET A 1 -20.55 -3.20 18.80
C MET A 1 -20.57 -2.07 17.78
N SER A 2 -19.42 -1.49 17.47
CA SER A 2 -19.32 -0.43 16.46
C SER A 2 -19.41 -1.09 15.08
N THR A 3 -20.52 -0.91 14.37
CA THR A 3 -20.61 -1.29 12.97
C THR A 3 -19.80 -0.26 12.19
N LEU A 4 -18.54 -0.57 11.90
CA LEU A 4 -17.77 0.17 10.92
C LEU A 4 -18.59 0.17 9.62
N ARG A 5 -19.19 1.32 9.31
CA ARG A 5 -19.78 1.60 8.00
C ARG A 5 -18.64 1.74 7.00
N LEU A 6 -18.09 0.60 6.59
CA LEU A 6 -17.10 0.54 5.52
C LEU A 6 -17.87 0.44 4.21
N ASP A 7 -17.71 1.41 3.31
CA ASP A 7 -18.14 1.25 1.92
C ASP A 7 -17.13 0.32 1.21
N PRO A 8 -17.52 -0.90 0.80
CA PRO A 8 -16.60 -1.84 0.18
C PRO A 8 -16.03 -1.33 -1.14
N ALA A 9 -16.80 -0.53 -1.90
CA ALA A 9 -16.33 0.03 -3.16
C ALA A 9 -15.23 1.07 -2.92
N HIS A 10 -15.45 1.98 -1.97
CA HIS A 10 -14.45 2.96 -1.58
C HIS A 10 -13.19 2.29 -0.98
N ALA A 11 -13.36 1.28 -0.13
CA ALA A 11 -12.25 0.54 0.45
C ALA A 11 -11.40 -0.18 -0.62
N ARG A 12 -12.03 -0.79 -1.65
CA ARG A 12 -11.31 -1.40 -2.79
C ARG A 12 -10.51 -0.37 -3.56
N LEU A 13 -11.09 0.79 -3.81
CA LEU A 13 -10.42 1.88 -4.51
C LEU A 13 -9.16 2.29 -3.76
N LEU A 14 -9.26 2.58 -2.46
CA LEU A 14 -8.11 2.96 -1.63
C LEU A 14 -7.03 1.87 -1.57
N ALA A 15 -7.42 0.60 -1.44
CA ALA A 15 -6.46 -0.52 -1.45
C ALA A 15 -5.76 -0.65 -2.80
N THR A 16 -6.47 -0.42 -3.91
CA THR A 16 -5.93 -0.47 -5.27
C THR A 16 -4.97 0.68 -5.52
N GLU A 17 -5.34 1.91 -5.15
CA GLU A 17 -4.48 3.09 -5.26
C GLU A 17 -3.20 2.93 -4.44
N LEU A 18 -3.30 2.41 -3.22
CA LEU A 18 -2.15 2.11 -2.39
C LEU A 18 -1.23 1.07 -3.04
N LEU A 19 -1.78 0.00 -3.62
CA LEU A 19 -1.00 -1.03 -4.32
C LEU A 19 -0.32 -0.48 -5.57
N ASP A 20 -1.00 0.35 -6.37
CA ASP A 20 -0.42 0.95 -7.57
C ASP A 20 0.73 1.90 -7.20
N ALA A 21 0.52 2.77 -6.21
CA ALA A 21 1.55 3.68 -5.69
C ALA A 21 2.75 2.91 -5.10
N ALA A 22 2.48 1.83 -4.35
CA ALA A 22 3.53 1.01 -3.76
C ALA A 22 4.37 0.27 -4.83
N SER A 23 3.77 -0.10 -5.96
CA SER A 23 4.41 -0.86 -7.03
C SER A 23 5.34 -0.04 -7.92
N ARG A 24 5.32 1.30 -7.80
CA ARG A 24 6.12 2.22 -8.60
C ARG A 24 6.97 3.13 -7.71
N PRO A 25 8.00 2.58 -7.01
CA PRO A 25 8.90 3.40 -6.23
C PRO A 25 9.64 4.38 -7.16
N PRO A 26 9.81 5.66 -6.75
CA PRO A 26 10.56 6.62 -7.54
C PRO A 26 12.04 6.21 -7.62
N LEU A 27 12.68 6.53 -8.74
CA LEU A 27 14.13 6.40 -8.87
C LEU A 27 14.80 7.56 -8.12
N THR A 28 15.72 7.25 -7.21
CA THR A 28 16.56 8.27 -6.57
C THR A 28 17.74 8.61 -7.48
N PRO A 29 17.85 9.81 -8.06
CA PRO A 29 19.01 10.18 -8.86
C PRO A 29 20.23 10.38 -7.95
N VAL A 30 21.31 9.66 -8.23
CA VAL A 30 22.53 9.62 -7.38
C VAL A 30 23.69 10.48 -7.91
N THR A 31 23.43 11.38 -8.86
CA THR A 31 24.51 12.17 -9.46
C THR A 31 24.97 13.27 -8.51
N VAL A 32 26.08 13.03 -7.82
CA VAL A 32 26.69 13.99 -6.90
C VAL A 32 28.02 14.49 -7.45
N SER A 33 28.16 15.81 -7.55
CA SER A 33 29.40 16.49 -7.94
C SER A 33 29.82 17.45 -6.83
N GLY A 34 31.07 17.38 -6.36
CA GLY A 34 31.57 18.26 -5.31
C GLY A 34 32.88 17.79 -4.66
N PRO A 35 33.42 18.57 -3.70
CA PRO A 35 34.65 18.21 -3.00
C PRO A 35 34.50 16.91 -2.19
N GLY A 36 35.55 16.08 -2.22
CA GLY A 36 35.50 14.64 -1.90
C GLY A 36 34.72 14.24 -0.65
N ARG A 37 35.01 14.81 0.53
CA ARG A 37 34.32 14.42 1.78
C ARG A 37 32.83 14.76 1.79
N PHE A 38 32.47 15.94 1.28
CA PHE A 38 31.07 16.35 1.18
C PHE A 38 30.32 15.50 0.15
N ALA A 39 30.93 15.26 -1.01
CA ALA A 39 30.36 14.41 -2.04
C ALA A 39 30.11 12.98 -1.53
N THR A 40 31.06 12.37 -0.82
CA THR A 40 30.89 11.06 -0.19
C THR A 40 29.73 11.05 0.81
N SER A 41 29.70 12.00 1.75
CA SER A 41 28.61 12.06 2.74
C SER A 41 27.23 12.29 2.12
N LEU A 42 27.16 13.07 1.02
CA LEU A 42 25.91 13.28 0.29
C LEU A 42 25.49 12.01 -0.46
N VAL A 43 26.42 11.27 -1.06
CA VAL A 43 26.13 9.96 -1.68
C VAL A 43 25.59 8.97 -0.64
N ASP A 44 26.22 8.88 0.53
CA ASP A 44 25.76 8.01 1.62
C ASP A 44 24.35 8.39 2.09
N ALA A 45 24.07 9.69 2.24
CA ALA A 45 22.74 10.18 2.61
C ALA A 45 21.68 9.87 1.54
N LEU A 46 22.01 9.99 0.26
CA LEU A 46 21.11 9.64 -0.85
C LEU A 46 20.83 8.13 -0.91
N HIS A 47 21.83 7.29 -0.69
CA HIS A 47 21.63 5.84 -0.58
C HIS A 47 20.74 5.48 0.61
N HIS A 48 20.96 6.10 1.76
CA HIS A 48 20.12 5.87 2.93
C HIS A 48 18.65 6.27 2.68
N LEU A 49 18.44 7.41 2.00
CA LEU A 49 17.10 7.86 1.62
C LEU A 49 16.43 6.90 0.62
N ASP A 50 17.20 6.37 -0.35
CA ASP A 50 16.71 5.38 -1.32
C ASP A 50 16.27 4.09 -0.61
N ASP A 51 17.05 3.61 0.35
CA ASP A 51 16.71 2.43 1.16
C ASP A 51 15.43 2.67 1.99
N GLN A 52 15.32 3.82 2.65
CA GLN A 52 14.12 4.19 3.41
C GLN A 52 12.88 4.28 2.51
N THR A 53 13.04 4.85 1.32
CA THR A 53 11.97 4.95 0.32
C THR A 53 11.49 3.56 -0.08
N ARG A 54 12.41 2.64 -0.43
CA ARG A 54 12.06 1.26 -0.75
C ARG A 54 11.36 0.53 0.40
N GLN A 55 11.79 0.75 1.64
CA GLN A 55 11.15 0.15 2.81
C GLN A 55 9.71 0.65 3.01
N VAL A 56 9.45 1.94 2.82
CA VAL A 56 8.09 2.51 2.90
C VAL A 56 7.20 1.89 1.82
N HIS A 57 7.68 1.82 0.57
CA HIS A 57 6.93 1.21 -0.53
C HIS A 57 6.67 -0.29 -0.28
N ALA A 58 7.64 -1.04 0.23
CA ALA A 58 7.45 -2.45 0.58
C ALA A 58 6.37 -2.64 1.67
N ARG A 59 6.39 -1.78 2.70
CA ARG A 59 5.36 -1.80 3.77
C ARG A 59 3.98 -1.40 3.23
N ALA A 60 3.91 -0.39 2.37
CA ALA A 60 2.69 0.03 1.70
C ALA A 60 2.10 -1.10 0.84
N HIS A 61 2.96 -1.83 0.12
CA HIS A 61 2.55 -2.99 -0.68
C HIS A 61 1.94 -4.09 0.19
N VAL A 62 2.61 -4.44 1.30
CA VAL A 62 2.09 -5.44 2.26
C VAL A 62 0.76 -5.00 2.87
N LEU A 63 0.63 -3.71 3.21
CA LEU A 63 -0.61 -3.16 3.74
C LEU A 63 -1.74 -3.22 2.70
N GLY A 64 -1.47 -2.81 1.46
CA GLY A 64 -2.44 -2.87 0.37
C GLY A 64 -2.93 -4.29 0.10
N GLU A 65 -2.02 -5.28 0.07
CA GLU A 65 -2.35 -6.69 -0.10
C GLU A 65 -3.22 -7.23 1.05
N ARG A 66 -2.91 -6.86 2.29
CA ARG A 66 -3.72 -7.24 3.46
C ARG A 66 -5.11 -6.61 3.40
N SER A 67 -5.19 -5.31 3.09
CA SER A 67 -6.46 -4.60 2.95
C SER A 67 -7.33 -5.23 1.87
N ARG A 68 -6.75 -5.54 0.70
CA ARG A 68 -7.45 -6.22 -0.39
C ARG A 68 -8.08 -7.54 0.06
N ARG A 69 -7.32 -8.39 0.76
CA ARG A 69 -7.83 -9.68 1.27
C ARG A 69 -8.97 -9.52 2.27
N VAL A 70 -8.89 -8.54 3.17
CA VAL A 70 -9.96 -8.28 4.16
C VAL A 70 -11.23 -7.83 3.43
N ILE A 71 -11.11 -6.94 2.44
CA ILE A 71 -12.27 -6.46 1.68
C ILE A 71 -12.91 -7.59 0.86
N GLU A 72 -12.10 -8.45 0.25
CA GLU A 72 -12.58 -9.64 -0.47
C GLU A 72 -13.31 -10.62 0.46
N ALA A 73 -12.80 -10.82 1.68
CA ALA A 73 -13.44 -11.69 2.68
C ALA A 73 -14.80 -11.14 3.12
N VAL A 74 -14.88 -9.84 3.48
CA VAL A 74 -16.13 -9.19 3.88
C VAL A 74 -17.18 -9.26 2.77
N ASP A 75 -16.78 -8.98 1.51
CA ASP A 75 -17.69 -9.05 0.38
C ASP A 75 -18.19 -10.48 0.09
N HIS A 76 -17.36 -11.49 0.33
CA HIS A 76 -17.77 -12.88 0.22
C HIS A 76 -18.79 -13.26 1.31
N GLU A 77 -18.56 -12.84 2.55
CA GLU A 77 -19.48 -13.05 3.67
C GLU A 77 -20.83 -12.35 3.44
N ASP A 78 -20.82 -11.09 2.98
CA ASP A 78 -22.03 -10.34 2.65
C ASP A 78 -22.84 -11.03 1.55
N ARG A 79 -22.18 -11.51 0.49
CA ARG A 79 -22.84 -12.26 -0.59
C ARG A 79 -23.41 -13.59 -0.11
N ALA A 80 -22.68 -14.31 0.76
CA ALA A 80 -23.15 -15.56 1.33
C ALA A 80 -24.39 -15.35 2.21
N LEU A 81 -24.40 -14.31 3.04
CA LEU A 81 -25.55 -13.93 3.86
C LEU A 81 -26.75 -13.54 2.99
N ALA A 82 -26.55 -12.73 1.95
CA ALA A 82 -27.62 -12.34 1.03
C ALA A 82 -28.25 -13.55 0.33
N ALA A 83 -27.45 -14.53 -0.09
CA ALA A 83 -27.94 -15.77 -0.68
C ALA A 83 -28.75 -16.62 0.30
N GLN A 84 -28.31 -16.71 1.57
CA GLN A 84 -29.07 -17.40 2.61
C GLN A 84 -30.44 -16.74 2.85
N LEU A 85 -30.47 -15.40 2.93
CA LEU A 85 -31.70 -14.65 3.13
C LEU A 85 -32.67 -14.81 1.94
N ALA A 86 -32.17 -14.76 0.70
CA ALA A 86 -32.98 -14.98 -0.50
C ALA A 86 -33.52 -16.42 -0.61
N GLY A 87 -32.84 -17.40 0.00
CA GLY A 87 -33.33 -18.78 0.09
C GLY A 87 -34.39 -19.01 1.17
N LEU A 88 -34.61 -18.03 2.05
CA LEU A 88 -35.63 -18.07 3.12
C LEU A 88 -36.91 -17.30 2.77
N SER A 89 -36.90 -16.53 1.68
CA SER A 89 -38.05 -15.77 1.14
C SER A 89 -38.81 -16.55 0.08
#